data_AF-A0A318KI21-F1
#
_entry.id   AF-A0A318KI21-F1
#
_cell.length_a   1.000
_cell.length_b   1.000
_cell.length_c   1.000
_cell.angle_alpha   90.00
_cell.angle_beta   90.00
_cell.angle_gamma   90.00
#
_symmetry.space_group_name_H-M   'P 1'
#
loop_
_entity.id
_entity.type
_entity.pdbx_description
1 polymer ?
#
loop_
_entity_poly.entity_id
_entity_poly.type
_entity_poly.pdbx_seq_one_letter_code
_entity_poly.pdbx_strand_id
1 'polypeptide(L)'
;MSDTGTGVQSRKALFELLGNLDTFFQFFDHVSDSVTWVVVGEHPLGGVYTSKQDLLDGTIAQVNARTGGLCYDLKQIFEDGSTVIVVMQGVATALDGKPYDSFYVWFCRFEGDEIVEVHAYPDSALVISLMERVQPKHDVPPVRNEPQRAW
;
A
#
# COMPACT_ATOMS: atom_id res chain seq x y z
N MET A 1 5.46 21.56 -29.34
CA MET A 1 6.40 20.44 -29.13
C MET A 1 7.09 20.75 -27.81
N SER A 2 6.85 20.10 -26.68
CA SER A 2 6.07 18.94 -26.23
C SER A 2 5.90 19.21 -24.71
N ASP A 3 4.82 18.89 -24.02
CA ASP A 3 4.49 17.52 -23.64
C ASP A 3 3.09 17.50 -23.00
N THR A 4 2.27 16.57 -23.44
CA THR A 4 0.94 16.29 -22.90
C THR A 4 1.12 15.36 -21.69
N GLY A 5 1.44 15.95 -20.54
CA GLY A 5 1.39 15.23 -19.28
C GLY A 5 -0.06 14.87 -18.97
N THR A 6 -0.40 13.59 -19.11
CA THR A 6 -1.52 12.98 -18.38
C THR A 6 -1.09 12.86 -16.91
N GLY A 7 -0.74 13.99 -16.31
CA GLY A 7 -0.25 14.09 -14.95
C GLY A 7 -1.42 14.13 -13.99
N VAL A 8 -1.35 13.29 -12.98
CA VAL A 8 -2.20 13.43 -11.80
C VAL A 8 -2.17 14.89 -11.33
N GLN A 9 -3.34 15.53 -11.25
CA GLN A 9 -3.45 16.99 -11.07
C GLN A 9 -3.13 17.47 -9.63
N SER A 10 -2.95 16.54 -8.67
CA SER A 10 -2.53 16.82 -7.28
C SER A 10 -2.13 15.54 -6.55
N ARG A 11 -1.37 15.62 -5.44
CA ARG A 11 -1.10 14.47 -4.57
C ARG A 11 -2.38 13.81 -4.04
N LYS A 12 -3.43 14.59 -3.76
CA LYS A 12 -4.76 14.04 -3.41
C LYS A 12 -5.31 13.13 -4.52
N ALA A 13 -5.30 13.60 -5.77
CA ALA A 13 -5.76 12.80 -6.90
C ALA A 13 -4.91 11.53 -7.11
N LEU A 14 -3.62 11.56 -6.73
CA LEU A 14 -2.75 10.37 -6.78
C LEU A 14 -3.30 9.29 -5.85
N PHE A 15 -3.55 9.63 -4.58
CA PHE A 15 -4.08 8.68 -3.60
C PHE A 15 -5.51 8.26 -3.88
N GLU A 16 -6.32 9.07 -4.57
CA GLU A 16 -7.67 8.69 -4.99
C GLU A 16 -7.68 7.54 -6.01
N LEU A 17 -6.59 7.32 -6.76
CA LEU A 17 -6.45 6.16 -7.66
C LEU A 17 -6.55 4.83 -6.91
N LEU A 18 -6.18 4.80 -5.63
CA LEU A 18 -6.26 3.60 -4.78
C LEU A 18 -7.71 3.20 -4.43
N GLY A 19 -8.68 4.08 -4.67
CA GLY A 19 -10.09 3.83 -4.36
C GLY A 19 -10.81 2.90 -5.33
N ASN A 20 -10.21 2.56 -6.47
CA ASN A 20 -10.82 1.72 -7.50
C ASN A 20 -9.80 0.71 -8.05
N LEU A 21 -10.20 -0.56 -8.19
CA LEU A 21 -9.36 -1.64 -8.70
C LEU A 21 -8.82 -1.37 -10.11
N ASP A 22 -9.57 -0.66 -10.96
CA ASP A 22 -9.17 -0.35 -12.33
C ASP A 22 -8.06 0.71 -12.39
N THR A 23 -7.97 1.57 -11.37
CA THR A 23 -6.98 2.64 -11.26
C THR A 23 -5.89 2.34 -10.24
N PHE A 24 -6.06 1.33 -9.40
CA PHE A 24 -5.20 1.02 -8.26
C PHE A 24 -3.72 0.95 -8.63
N PHE A 25 -3.39 0.25 -9.71
CA PHE A 25 -2.00 0.08 -10.14
C PHE A 25 -1.39 1.34 -10.76
N GLN A 26 -2.20 2.30 -11.22
CA GLN A 26 -1.70 3.58 -11.74
C GLN A 26 -1.06 4.44 -10.63
N PHE A 27 -1.44 4.24 -9.37
CA PHE A 27 -0.75 4.86 -8.23
C PHE A 27 0.74 4.50 -8.20
N PHE A 28 1.07 3.25 -8.52
CA PHE A 28 2.44 2.72 -8.45
C PHE A 28 3.34 3.20 -9.58
N ASP A 29 2.79 3.85 -10.61
CA ASP A 29 3.56 4.56 -11.63
C ASP A 29 4.25 5.82 -11.05
N HIS A 30 3.79 6.30 -9.89
CA HIS A 30 4.36 7.42 -9.15
C HIS A 30 5.17 6.98 -7.91
N VAL A 31 5.49 5.69 -7.81
CA VAL A 31 6.31 5.13 -6.73
C VAL A 31 7.65 4.71 -7.33
N SER A 32 8.73 5.17 -6.72
CA SER A 32 10.10 4.85 -7.14
C SER A 32 10.33 3.36 -7.15
N ASP A 33 11.02 2.85 -8.18
CA ASP A 33 11.40 1.42 -8.21
C ASP A 33 12.28 1.04 -7.02
N SER A 34 13.10 1.97 -6.52
CA SER A 34 13.93 1.83 -5.32
C SER A 34 13.32 2.47 -4.06
N VAL A 35 11.98 2.56 -3.97
CA VAL A 35 11.29 3.04 -2.77
C VAL A 35 11.69 2.22 -1.54
N THR A 36 11.90 2.90 -0.42
CA THR A 36 11.95 2.23 0.89
C THR A 36 10.57 2.25 1.51
N TRP A 37 9.95 1.09 1.66
CA TRP A 37 8.60 0.96 2.21
C TRP A 37 8.63 0.15 3.50
N VAL A 38 8.34 0.82 4.62
CA VAL A 38 8.23 0.19 5.93
C VAL A 38 6.76 -0.14 6.19
N VAL A 39 6.45 -1.42 6.27
CA VAL A 39 5.15 -1.89 6.78
C VAL A 39 5.33 -2.18 8.27
N VAL A 40 4.75 -1.32 9.10
CA VAL A 40 4.99 -1.28 10.54
C VAL A 40 4.17 -2.34 11.27
N GLY A 41 4.79 -3.00 12.25
CA GLY A 41 4.12 -3.90 13.19
C GLY A 41 4.65 -5.34 13.16
N GLU A 42 4.24 -6.12 14.17
CA GLU A 42 4.61 -7.52 14.31
C GLU A 42 3.51 -8.41 13.71
N HIS A 43 3.57 -8.61 12.40
CA HIS A 43 2.65 -9.47 11.65
C HIS A 43 3.35 -10.07 10.43
N PRO A 44 2.78 -11.08 9.74
CA PRO A 44 3.45 -11.80 8.66
C PRO A 44 3.90 -10.96 7.44
N LEU A 45 3.37 -9.75 7.30
CA LEU A 45 3.70 -8.82 6.21
C LEU A 45 4.47 -7.58 6.71
N GLY A 46 4.81 -7.54 7.99
CA GLY A 46 5.55 -6.44 8.60
C GLY A 46 7.04 -6.55 8.25
N GLY A 47 7.68 -5.43 7.95
CA GLY A 47 9.07 -5.41 7.53
C GLY A 47 9.42 -4.18 6.68
N VAL A 48 10.67 -4.13 6.22
CA VAL A 48 11.18 -3.11 5.31
C VAL A 48 11.34 -3.72 3.92
N TYR A 49 10.66 -3.14 2.94
CA TYR A 49 10.77 -3.48 1.53
C TYR A 49 11.66 -2.43 0.85
N THR A 50 12.69 -2.87 0.13
CA THR A 50 13.70 -1.99 -0.49
C THR A 50 13.46 -1.75 -1.98
N SER A 51 12.32 -2.21 -2.51
CA SER A 51 11.89 -1.96 -3.87
C SER A 51 10.36 -1.96 -3.96
N LYS A 52 9.84 -1.30 -5.00
CA LYS A 52 8.41 -1.30 -5.31
C LYS A 52 7.90 -2.72 -5.57
N GLN A 53 8.69 -3.53 -6.28
CA GLN A 53 8.31 -4.90 -6.60
C GLN A 53 8.22 -5.78 -5.36
N ASP A 54 9.19 -5.68 -4.43
CA ASP A 54 9.17 -6.45 -3.19
C ASP A 54 7.94 -6.10 -2.33
N LEU A 55 7.53 -4.83 -2.29
CA LEU A 55 6.29 -4.41 -1.64
C LEU A 55 5.05 -4.99 -2.33
N LEU A 56 4.96 -4.89 -3.66
CA LEU A 56 3.82 -5.38 -4.42
C LEU A 56 3.64 -6.89 -4.21
N ASP A 57 4.73 -7.65 -4.29
CA ASP A 57 4.76 -9.09 -4.10
C ASP A 57 4.51 -9.48 -2.64
N GLY A 58 5.17 -8.79 -1.72
CA GLY A 58 5.17 -9.12 -0.31
C GLY A 58 3.95 -8.64 0.46
N THR A 59 3.15 -7.73 -0.09
CA THR A 59 1.98 -7.16 0.60
C THR A 59 0.73 -7.21 -0.27
N ILE A 60 0.72 -6.54 -1.42
CA ILE A 60 -0.46 -6.37 -2.26
C ILE A 60 -0.91 -7.72 -2.83
N ALA A 61 0.01 -8.51 -3.38
CA ALA A 61 -0.29 -9.83 -3.90
C ALA A 61 -0.77 -10.79 -2.78
N GLN A 62 -0.16 -10.71 -1.59
CA GLN A 62 -0.54 -11.53 -0.43
C GLN A 62 -1.97 -11.27 0.03
N VAL A 63 -2.37 -9.99 0.11
CA VAL A 63 -3.73 -9.61 0.49
C VAL A 63 -4.72 -9.94 -0.64
N ASN A 64 -4.42 -9.60 -1.89
CA ASN A 64 -5.32 -9.84 -3.03
C ASN A 64 -5.53 -11.33 -3.34
N ALA A 65 -4.57 -12.20 -2.99
CA ALA A 65 -4.75 -13.65 -3.09
C ALA A 65 -5.78 -14.19 -2.08
N ARG A 66 -6.06 -13.43 -1.01
CA ARG A 66 -6.98 -13.78 0.08
C ARG A 66 -8.27 -12.93 0.09
N THR A 67 -8.40 -12.02 -0.87
CA THR A 67 -9.57 -11.13 -1.00
C THR A 67 -10.05 -11.04 -2.46
N GLY A 68 -11.15 -10.30 -2.66
CA GLY A 68 -11.62 -9.88 -3.99
C GLY A 68 -10.83 -8.72 -4.62
N GLY A 69 -9.75 -8.26 -3.96
CA GLY A 69 -9.03 -7.04 -4.29
C GLY A 69 -9.17 -6.00 -3.18
N LEU A 70 -8.06 -5.39 -2.77
CA LEU A 70 -8.02 -4.31 -1.79
C LEU A 70 -8.05 -2.96 -2.49
N CYS A 71 -9.01 -2.11 -2.10
CA CYS A 71 -9.01 -0.67 -2.39
C CYS A 71 -8.81 0.13 -1.10
N TYR A 72 -8.54 1.42 -1.24
CA TYR A 72 -8.41 2.36 -0.13
C TYR A 72 -9.34 3.56 -0.33
N ASP A 73 -10.22 3.81 0.64
CA ASP A 73 -11.02 5.02 0.71
C ASP A 73 -10.23 6.12 1.43
N LEU A 74 -9.92 7.20 0.71
CA LEU A 74 -9.14 8.32 1.22
C LEU A 74 -9.99 9.16 2.19
N LYS A 75 -9.58 9.22 3.46
CA LYS A 75 -10.29 9.97 4.50
C LYS A 75 -9.71 11.36 4.69
N GLN A 76 -8.38 11.44 4.82
CA GLN A 76 -7.68 12.70 5.06
C GLN A 76 -6.31 12.67 4.40
N ILE A 77 -5.85 13.85 3.98
CA ILE A 77 -4.51 14.09 3.47
C ILE A 77 -3.96 15.37 4.10
N PHE A 78 -2.70 15.31 4.53
CA PHE A 78 -1.95 16.44 5.07
C PHE A 78 -0.65 16.54 4.29
N GLU A 79 -0.29 17.75 3.87
CA GLU A 79 0.90 17.99 3.07
C GLU A 79 1.79 19.02 3.77
N ASP A 80 3.06 18.67 3.95
CA ASP A 80 4.11 19.55 4.49
C ASP A 80 5.39 19.36 3.65
N GLY A 81 5.60 20.26 2.68
CA GLY A 81 6.73 20.19 1.75
C GLY A 81 6.77 18.88 0.96
N SER A 82 7.82 18.10 1.13
CA SER A 82 7.99 16.77 0.52
C SER A 82 7.24 15.66 1.25
N THR A 83 6.68 15.92 2.42
CA THR A 83 6.02 14.92 3.25
C THR A 83 4.52 14.98 3.05
N VAL A 84 3.90 13.82 2.85
CA VAL A 84 2.45 13.67 2.78
C VAL A 84 2.02 12.61 3.79
N ILE A 85 1.03 12.93 4.61
CA ILE A 85 0.39 11.99 5.52
C ILE A 85 -1.00 11.71 4.98
N VAL A 86 -1.31 10.44 4.72
CA VAL A 86 -2.65 10.02 4.28
C VAL A 86 -3.27 9.09 5.31
N VAL A 87 -4.53 9.37 5.63
CA VAL A 87 -5.39 8.49 6.43
C VAL A 87 -6.39 7.85 5.48
N MET A 88 -6.42 6.53 5.46
CA MET A 88 -7.25 5.75 4.55
C MET A 88 -7.94 4.62 5.28
N GLN A 89 -9.08 4.18 4.75
CA GLN A 89 -9.72 2.92 5.14
C GLN A 89 -9.54 1.92 4.00
N GLY A 90 -8.88 0.80 4.26
CA GLY A 90 -8.86 -0.31 3.34
C GLY A 90 -10.24 -0.95 3.27
N VAL A 91 -10.67 -1.32 2.07
CA VAL A 91 -11.97 -1.95 1.82
C VAL A 91 -11.74 -3.17 0.96
N ALA A 92 -11.98 -4.34 1.53
CA ALA A 92 -12.00 -5.60 0.81
C ALA A 92 -12.97 -6.59 1.47
N THR A 93 -13.44 -7.55 0.69
CA THR A 93 -14.10 -8.76 1.19
C THR A 93 -13.13 -9.92 1.04
N ALA A 94 -12.84 -10.61 2.14
CA ALA A 94 -12.02 -11.80 2.14
C ALA A 94 -12.75 -12.99 1.52
N LEU A 95 -12.02 -14.01 1.07
CA LEU A 95 -12.61 -15.14 0.36
C LEU A 95 -13.54 -16.02 1.22
N ASP A 96 -13.48 -15.90 2.54
CA ASP A 96 -14.44 -16.53 3.47
C ASP A 96 -15.73 -15.69 3.69
N GLY A 97 -15.89 -14.59 2.95
CA GLY A 97 -17.04 -13.69 3.01
C GLY A 97 -16.98 -12.62 4.12
N LYS A 98 -15.95 -12.63 4.98
CA LYS A 98 -15.80 -11.62 6.05
C LYS A 98 -15.13 -10.35 5.53
N PRO A 99 -15.48 -9.17 6.07
CA PRO A 99 -14.79 -7.93 5.73
C PRO A 99 -13.32 -7.96 6.12
N TYR A 100 -12.50 -7.24 5.36
CA TYR A 100 -11.15 -6.83 5.71
C TYR A 100 -11.08 -5.31 5.56
N ASP A 101 -11.29 -4.61 6.67
CA ASP A 101 -11.56 -3.18 6.77
C ASP A 101 -10.54 -2.45 7.67
N SER A 102 -9.25 -2.67 7.41
CA SER A 102 -8.18 -2.03 8.18
C SER A 102 -8.12 -0.52 7.92
N PHE A 103 -7.93 0.27 8.98
CA PHE A 103 -7.47 1.65 8.82
C PHE A 103 -5.97 1.68 8.56
N TYR A 104 -5.53 2.66 7.78
CA TYR A 104 -4.14 2.88 7.43
C TYR A 104 -3.79 4.35 7.63
N VAL A 105 -2.60 4.58 8.18
CA VAL A 105 -1.91 5.86 8.06
C VAL A 105 -0.64 5.60 7.27
N TRP A 106 -0.42 6.34 6.19
CA TRP A 106 0.87 6.31 5.49
C TRP A 106 1.55 7.67 5.65
N PHE A 107 2.82 7.64 6.05
CA PHE A 107 3.72 8.78 5.96
C PHE A 107 4.58 8.58 4.73
N CYS A 108 4.42 9.45 3.73
CA CYS A 108 5.07 9.33 2.44
C CYS A 108 6.05 10.49 2.23
N ARG A 109 7.26 10.19 1.79
CA ARG A 109 8.25 11.18 1.33
C ARG A 109 8.29 11.18 -0.19
N PHE A 110 8.23 12.38 -0.76
CA PHE A 110 8.30 12.64 -2.19
C PHE A 110 9.63 13.26 -2.59
N GLU A 111 10.11 12.89 -3.77
CA GLU A 111 11.13 13.60 -4.54
C GLU A 111 10.51 14.04 -5.86
N GLY A 112 10.20 15.34 -5.98
CA GLY A 112 9.34 15.82 -7.06
C GLY A 112 7.95 15.20 -6.98
N ASP A 113 7.56 14.50 -8.04
CA ASP A 113 6.25 13.83 -8.17
C ASP A 113 6.31 12.32 -7.86
N GLU A 114 7.47 11.80 -7.44
CA GLU A 114 7.69 10.39 -7.15
C GLU A 114 7.77 10.12 -5.64
N ILE A 115 7.11 9.06 -5.16
CA ILE A 115 7.19 8.57 -3.78
C ILE A 115 8.44 7.70 -3.64
N VAL A 116 9.33 8.09 -2.72
CA VAL A 116 10.64 7.46 -2.51
C VAL A 116 10.78 6.79 -1.15
N GLU A 117 9.89 7.10 -0.20
CA GLU A 117 9.82 6.43 1.10
C GLU A 117 8.39 6.42 1.62
N VAL A 118 7.97 5.32 2.25
CA VAL A 118 6.68 5.21 2.92
C VAL A 118 6.81 4.47 4.24
N HIS A 119 6.18 4.99 5.28
CA HIS A 119 5.89 4.25 6.52
C HIS A 119 4.39 4.00 6.60
N ALA A 120 3.98 2.75 6.39
CA ALA A 120 2.60 2.30 6.41
C ALA A 120 2.26 1.64 7.75
N TYR A 121 1.21 2.13 8.39
CA TYR A 121 0.71 1.65 9.68
C TYR A 121 -0.63 0.92 9.48
N PRO A 122 -0.62 -0.41 9.25
CA PRO A 122 -1.84 -1.23 9.20
C PRO A 122 -2.31 -1.67 10.59
N ASP A 123 -3.52 -2.19 10.68
CA ASP A 123 -3.96 -2.96 11.84
C ASP A 123 -3.33 -4.36 11.79
N SER A 124 -2.30 -4.58 12.61
CA SER A 124 -1.57 -5.85 12.69
C SER A 124 -2.49 -7.03 13.03
N ALA A 125 -3.50 -6.84 13.88
CA ALA A 125 -4.40 -7.91 14.29
C ALA A 125 -5.31 -8.34 13.13
N LEU A 126 -5.77 -7.38 12.31
CA LEU A 126 -6.52 -7.69 11.08
C LEU A 126 -5.66 -8.40 10.04
N VAL A 127 -4.39 -8.01 9.88
CA VAL A 127 -3.47 -8.71 8.98
C VAL A 127 -3.25 -10.15 9.43
N ILE A 128 -2.93 -10.37 10.71
CA ILE A 128 -2.75 -11.73 11.28
C ILE A 128 -4.01 -12.56 11.04
N SER A 129 -5.17 -12.03 11.42
CA SER A 129 -6.46 -12.71 11.26
C SER A 129 -6.71 -13.12 9.80
N LEU A 130 -6.48 -12.23 8.83
CA LEU A 130 -6.62 -12.54 7.40
C LEU A 130 -5.69 -13.68 6.98
N MET A 131 -4.41 -13.61 7.37
CA MET A 131 -3.39 -14.58 6.99
C MET A 131 -3.65 -15.97 7.58
N GLU A 132 -4.19 -16.05 8.79
CA GLU A 132 -4.52 -17.31 9.46
C GLU A 132 -5.81 -17.94 8.94
N ARG A 133 -6.85 -17.14 8.71
CA ARG A 133 -8.19 -17.63 8.40
C ARG A 133 -8.43 -17.90 6.92
N VAL A 134 -7.64 -17.30 6.02
CA VAL A 134 -7.82 -17.43 4.56
C VAL A 134 -6.54 -17.90 3.89
N GLN A 135 -6.63 -19.04 3.20
CA GLN A 135 -5.58 -19.52 2.31
C GLN A 135 -5.58 -18.74 0.99
N PRO A 136 -4.41 -18.48 0.38
CA PRO A 136 -4.36 -17.80 -0.90
C PRO A 136 -4.99 -18.66 -2.00
N LYS A 137 -5.76 -18.06 -2.90
CA LYS A 137 -6.47 -18.77 -4.00
C LYS A 137 -5.55 -19.23 -5.14
N HIS A 138 -4.31 -18.77 -5.14
CA HIS A 138 -3.24 -19.13 -6.08
C HIS A 138 -1.90 -19.00 -5.36
N ASP A 139 -0.85 -19.55 -5.95
CA ASP A 139 0.51 -19.34 -5.47
C ASP A 139 0.83 -17.84 -5.47
N VAL A 140 1.56 -17.41 -4.45
CA VAL A 140 1.96 -16.01 -4.25
C VAL A 140 3.49 -15.97 -4.15
N PRO A 141 4.13 -14.91 -4.67
CA PRO A 141 5.56 -14.72 -4.49
C PRO A 141 5.95 -14.74 -2.99
N PRO A 142 7.16 -15.20 -2.65
CA PRO A 142 7.64 -15.16 -1.29
C PRO A 142 7.77 -13.72 -0.81
N VAL A 143 7.45 -13.46 0.46
CA VAL A 143 7.69 -12.17 1.10
C VAL A 143 9.20 -11.94 1.22
N ARG A 144 9.69 -10.84 0.65
CA ARG A 144 11.09 -10.41 0.71
C ARG A 144 11.17 -9.07 1.41
N ASN A 145 11.41 -9.10 2.72
CA ASN A 145 11.56 -7.91 3.52
C ASN A 145 12.67 -8.09 4.56
N GLU A 146 13.19 -6.97 5.03
CA GLU A 146 14.12 -6.93 6.15
C GLU A 146 13.36 -6.68 7.46
N PRO A 147 13.92 -7.09 8.62
CA PRO A 147 13.37 -6.71 9.91
C PRO A 147 13.30 -5.19 10.06
N GLN A 148 12.22 -4.71 10.66
CA GLN A 148 12.14 -3.32 11.09
C GLN A 148 13.25 -3.03 12.10
N ARG A 149 14.06 -1.99 11.84
CA ARG A 149 14.98 -1.47 12.86
C ARG A 149 14.19 -0.52 13.76
N ALA A 150 14.42 -0.60 15.08
CA ALA A 150 13.92 0.41 16.00
C ALA A 150 14.47 1.77 15.56
N TRP A 151 13.60 2.78 15.57
CA TRP A 151 13.92 4.17 15.25
C TRP A 151 15.05 4.72 16.12
#